data_AF-A0A5R1NP46-F1
#
_entry.id   AF-A0A5R1NP46-F1
#
_cell.length_a   1.000
_cell.length_b   1.000
_cell.length_c   1.000
_cell.angle_alpha   90.00
_cell.angle_beta   90.00
_cell.angle_gamma   90.00
#
_symmetry.space_group_name_H-M   'P 1'
#
loop_
_entity.id
_entity.type
_entity.pdbx_description
1 polymer ?
#
loop_
_entity_poly.entity_id
_entity_poly.type
_entity_poly.pdbx_seq_one_letter_code
_entity_poly.pdbx_strand_id
1 'polypeptide(L)'
;MDVYSLASLLSEVLTLVGLVVGGALFAAGLVARGVKGRWVLTDGVIASSRAGTVIRWFDRDGEVHECPANTHETHGLAPGDDVPVWFSLRTPSRCRTHTPEVEGRALRLTGLILLGIGAASGVLGIVLLFV
;
A
#
# COMPACT_ATOMS: atom_id res chain seq x y z
N MET A 1 13.75 11.76 42.35
CA MET A 1 12.87 11.76 41.18
C MET A 1 11.73 10.84 41.53
N ASP A 2 10.55 11.41 41.78
CA ASP A 2 9.38 10.62 42.17
C ASP A 2 8.82 9.87 40.96
N VAL A 3 8.25 8.69 41.20
CA VAL A 3 7.72 7.81 40.14
C VAL A 3 6.68 8.53 39.28
N TYR A 4 5.85 9.38 39.88
CA TYR A 4 4.85 10.17 39.16
C TYR A 4 5.47 11.22 38.24
N SER A 5 6.53 11.91 38.68
CA SER A 5 7.23 12.89 37.85
C SER A 5 7.91 12.23 36.66
N LEU A 6 8.50 11.05 36.86
CA LEU A 6 9.07 10.25 35.77
C LEU A 6 7.98 9.81 34.78
N ALA A 7 6.86 9.30 35.28
CA ALA A 7 5.75 8.83 34.46
C ALA A 7 5.10 9.97 33.65
N SER A 8 4.94 11.15 34.23
CA SER A 8 4.45 12.34 33.54
C SER A 8 5.37 12.75 32.39
N LEU A 9 6.68 12.80 32.64
CA LEU A 9 7.67 13.19 31.64
C LEU A 9 7.73 12.17 30.49
N LEU A 10 7.68 10.88 30.80
CA LEU A 10 7.63 9.82 29.80
C LEU A 10 6.33 9.88 28.98
N SER A 11 5.19 10.11 29.64
CA SER A 11 3.90 10.26 28.97
C SER A 11 3.92 11.44 27.98
N GLU A 12 4.45 12.59 28.37
CA GLU A 12 4.56 13.76 27.50
C GLU A 12 5.40 13.48 26.26
N VAL A 13 6.61 12.93 26.45
CA VAL A 13 7.52 12.59 25.35
C VAL A 13 6.90 11.55 24.42
N LEU A 14 6.29 10.49 24.97
CA LEU A 14 5.65 9.44 24.18
C LEU A 14 4.44 9.96 23.42
N THR A 15 3.68 10.89 23.99
CA THR A 15 2.54 11.54 23.32
C THR A 15 3.02 12.39 22.14
N LEU A 16 4.03 13.24 22.38
CA LEU A 16 4.60 14.10 21.34
C LEU A 16 5.16 13.26 20.18
N VAL A 17 6.00 12.28 20.50
CA VAL A 17 6.62 11.40 19.50
C VAL A 17 5.56 10.56 18.79
N GLY A 18 4.66 9.91 19.55
CA GLY A 18 3.64 9.04 18.98
C GLY A 18 2.64 9.79 18.07
N LEU A 19 2.21 10.99 18.46
CA LEU A 19 1.29 11.78 17.64
C LEU A 19 1.98 12.45 16.45
N VAL A 20 3.13 13.10 16.65
CA VAL A 20 3.82 13.84 15.58
C VAL A 20 4.49 12.87 14.61
N VAL A 21 5.34 11.97 15.10
CA VAL A 21 6.07 11.02 14.25
C VAL A 21 5.13 9.95 13.71
N GLY A 22 4.25 9.40 14.55
CA GLY A 22 3.24 8.43 14.10
C GLY A 22 2.26 9.03 13.10
N GLY A 23 1.80 10.27 13.35
CA GLY A 23 0.93 11.01 12.44
C GLY A 23 1.58 11.27 11.09
N ALA A 24 2.84 11.74 11.07
CA ALA A 24 3.59 11.96 9.84
C ALA A 24 3.79 10.66 9.04
N LEU A 25 4.16 9.56 9.70
CA LEU A 25 4.33 8.26 9.06
C LEU A 25 3.01 7.71 8.50
N PHE A 26 1.91 7.88 9.24
CA PHE A 26 0.58 7.48 8.79
C PHE A 26 0.14 8.28 7.56
N ALA A 27 0.31 9.61 7.59
CA ALA A 27 0.02 10.49 6.45
C ALA A 27 0.88 10.13 5.23
N ALA A 28 2.18 9.91 5.40
CA ALA A 28 3.07 9.46 4.33
C ALA A 28 2.62 8.12 3.73
N GLY A 29 2.16 7.18 4.57
CA GLY A 29 1.58 5.91 4.14
C GLY A 29 0.28 6.07 3.34
N LEU A 30 -0.59 7.02 3.71
CA LEU A 30 -1.79 7.36 2.95
C LEU A 30 -1.45 7.98 1.60
N VAL A 31 -0.49 8.91 1.55
CA VAL A 31 -0.01 9.53 0.32
C VAL A 31 0.61 8.47 -0.60
N ALA A 32 1.46 7.58 -0.08
CA ALA A 32 2.06 6.49 -0.86
C ALA A 32 1.00 5.56 -1.46
N ARG A 33 -0.04 5.20 -0.70
CA ARG A 33 -1.19 4.44 -1.21
C ARG A 33 -1.96 5.21 -2.27
N GLY A 34 -2.18 6.50 -2.05
CA GLY A 34 -2.88 7.38 -2.98
C GLY A 34 -2.15 7.46 -4.31
N VAL A 35 -0.86 7.79 -4.30
CA VAL A 35 -0.05 8.02 -5.51
C VAL A 35 0.10 6.75 -6.35
N LYS A 36 0.33 5.58 -5.72
CA LYS A 36 0.61 4.34 -6.48
C LYS A 36 -0.62 3.67 -7.09
N GLY A 37 -1.83 4.16 -6.80
CA GLY A 37 -3.07 3.62 -7.37
C GLY A 37 -3.44 2.24 -6.83
N ARG A 38 -4.70 1.84 -7.04
CA ARG A 38 -5.16 0.49 -6.67
C ARG A 38 -4.89 -0.43 -7.84
N TRP A 39 -4.00 -1.41 -7.64
CA TRP A 39 -3.82 -2.52 -8.57
C TRP A 39 -5.05 -3.44 -8.50
N VAL A 40 -5.56 -3.84 -9.65
CA VAL A 40 -6.70 -4.73 -9.79
C VAL A 40 -6.24 -5.97 -10.53
N LEU A 41 -6.58 -7.13 -9.98
CA LEU A 41 -6.37 -8.43 -10.62
C LEU A 41 -7.50 -8.67 -11.63
N THR A 42 -7.13 -9.08 -12.83
CA THR A 42 -8.03 -9.54 -13.89
C THR A 42 -7.34 -10.66 -14.66
N ASP A 43 -8.12 -11.48 -15.35
CA ASP A 43 -7.58 -12.52 -16.22
C ASP A 43 -7.31 -11.91 -17.60
N GLY A 44 -6.06 -12.01 -18.04
CA GLY A 44 -5.62 -11.63 -19.38
C GLY A 44 -5.38 -12.86 -20.23
N VAL A 45 -5.49 -12.70 -21.55
CA VAL A 45 -5.24 -13.76 -22.52
C VAL A 45 -4.01 -13.39 -23.33
N ILE A 46 -3.13 -14.37 -23.55
CA ILE A 46 -2.00 -14.23 -24.46
C ILE A 46 -2.52 -14.17 -25.89
N ALA A 47 -2.20 -13.10 -26.60
CA ALA A 47 -2.59 -12.89 -27.99
C ALA A 47 -1.37 -12.61 -28.87
N SER A 48 -1.46 -13.01 -30.13
CA SER A 48 -0.48 -12.61 -31.14
C SER A 48 -0.85 -11.22 -31.69
N SER A 49 0.12 -10.32 -31.73
CA SER A 49 0.02 -8.99 -32.35
C SER A 49 1.12 -8.83 -33.41
N ARG A 50 0.98 -7.83 -34.28
CA ARG A 50 1.98 -7.52 -35.32
C ARG A 50 3.37 -7.20 -34.72
N ALA A 51 3.40 -6.71 -33.49
CA ALA A 51 4.63 -6.39 -32.75
C ALA A 51 5.19 -7.56 -31.89
N GLY A 52 4.51 -8.71 -31.87
CA GLY A 52 4.87 -9.88 -31.05
C GLY A 52 3.75 -10.34 -30.13
N THR A 53 4.09 -11.13 -29.12
CA THR A 53 3.14 -11.65 -28.12
C THR A 53 2.76 -10.55 -27.14
N VAL A 54 1.45 -10.36 -26.95
CA VAL A 54 0.88 -9.38 -26.01
C VAL A 54 -0.08 -10.08 -25.07
N ILE A 55 -0.27 -9.49 -23.90
CA ILE A 55 -1.34 -9.85 -22.98
C ILE A 55 -2.47 -8.88 -23.22
N ARG A 56 -3.68 -9.40 -23.45
CA ARG A 56 -4.89 -8.60 -23.65
C ARG A 56 -5.90 -8.91 -22.56
N TRP A 57 -6.48 -7.88 -21.95
CA TRP A 57 -7.50 -8.05 -20.92
C TRP A 57 -8.61 -7.03 -21.10
N PHE A 58 -9.75 -7.33 -20.49
CA PHE A 58 -10.85 -6.38 -20.35
C PHE A 58 -10.76 -5.71 -18.98
N ASP A 59 -11.02 -4.41 -18.93
CA ASP A 59 -11.28 -3.73 -17.68
C ASP A 59 -12.74 -3.91 -17.22
N ARG A 60 -13.13 -3.21 -16.15
CA ARG A 60 -14.49 -3.31 -15.59
C ARG A 60 -15.55 -2.64 -16.45
N ASP A 61 -15.14 -1.73 -17.32
CA ASP A 61 -16.01 -0.98 -18.22
C ASP A 61 -16.13 -1.70 -19.58
N GLY A 62 -15.40 -2.82 -19.76
CA GLY A 62 -15.39 -3.61 -20.98
C GLY A 62 -14.40 -3.10 -22.02
N GLU A 63 -13.55 -2.14 -21.67
CA GLU A 63 -12.51 -1.63 -22.57
C GLU A 63 -11.37 -2.64 -22.67
N VAL A 64 -10.85 -2.77 -23.88
CA VAL A 64 -9.74 -3.68 -24.18
C VAL A 64 -8.43 -2.96 -23.95
N HIS A 65 -7.60 -3.56 -23.09
CA HIS A 65 -6.23 -3.09 -22.85
C HIS A 65 -5.24 -4.15 -23.30
N GLU A 66 -4.07 -3.70 -23.72
CA GLU A 66 -2.98 -4.57 -24.13
C GLU A 66 -1.63 -4.12 -23.57
N CYS A 67 -0.76 -5.10 -23.33
CA CYS A 67 0.57 -4.89 -22.79
C CYS A 67 1.52 -5.95 -23.34
N PRO A 68 2.80 -5.62 -23.61
CA PRO A 68 3.75 -6.62 -24.09
C PRO A 68 3.92 -7.80 -23.12
N ALA A 69 3.87 -9.03 -23.64
CA ALA A 69 4.10 -10.25 -22.86
C ALA A 69 5.63 -10.52 -22.73
N ASN A 70 6.33 -9.61 -22.09
CA ASN A 70 7.80 -9.62 -21.99
C ASN A 70 8.33 -10.09 -20.63
N THR A 71 7.45 -10.58 -19.75
CA THR A 71 7.84 -11.09 -18.44
C THR A 71 8.30 -12.53 -18.51
N HIS A 72 9.07 -12.97 -17.51
CA HIS A 72 9.53 -14.36 -17.42
C HIS A 72 8.35 -15.34 -17.29
N GLU A 73 7.27 -14.94 -16.60
CA GLU A 73 6.06 -15.75 -16.41
C GLU A 73 5.27 -15.96 -17.71
N THR A 74 5.40 -15.05 -18.68
CA THR A 74 4.75 -15.21 -20.00
C THR A 74 5.63 -15.96 -21.00
N HIS A 75 6.86 -16.31 -20.61
CA HIS A 75 7.78 -16.99 -21.50
C HIS A 75 7.36 -18.45 -21.70
N GLY A 76 6.99 -18.80 -22.92
CA GLY A 76 6.54 -20.15 -23.29
C GLY A 76 5.02 -20.35 -23.27
N LEU A 77 4.25 -19.32 -22.92
CA LEU A 77 2.79 -19.35 -23.09
C LEU A 77 2.42 -19.20 -24.57
N ALA A 78 1.44 -19.98 -25.00
CA ALA A 78 0.90 -19.95 -26.35
C ALA A 78 -0.25 -18.92 -26.46
N PRO A 79 -0.53 -18.40 -27.67
CA PRO A 79 -1.72 -17.60 -27.91
C PRO A 79 -2.99 -18.39 -27.52
N GLY A 80 -3.84 -17.78 -26.69
CA GLY A 80 -5.02 -18.40 -26.10
C GLY A 80 -4.86 -18.85 -24.66
N ASP A 81 -3.64 -18.87 -24.12
CA ASP A 81 -3.40 -19.18 -22.71
C ASP A 81 -3.83 -18.00 -21.82
N ASP A 82 -4.45 -18.33 -20.69
CA ASP A 82 -4.83 -17.36 -19.66
C ASP A 82 -3.64 -17.05 -18.73
N VAL A 83 -3.49 -15.78 -18.37
CA VAL A 83 -2.47 -15.30 -17.43
C VAL A 83 -3.06 -14.23 -16.51
N PRO A 84 -2.79 -14.29 -15.18
CA PRO A 84 -3.24 -13.24 -14.27
C PRO A 84 -2.52 -11.92 -14.59
N VAL A 85 -3.29 -10.84 -14.69
CA VAL A 85 -2.77 -9.49 -14.93
C VAL A 85 -3.20 -8.55 -13.81
N TRP A 86 -2.21 -7.89 -13.24
CA TRP A 86 -2.39 -6.76 -12.35
C TRP A 86 -2.21 -5.47 -13.13
N PHE A 87 -3.27 -4.67 -13.24
CA PHE A 87 -3.21 -3.35 -13.88
C PHE A 87 -3.58 -2.24 -12.89
N SER A 88 -3.07 -1.03 -13.14
CA SER A 88 -3.38 0.15 -12.32
C SER A 88 -4.59 0.89 -12.89
N LEU A 89 -5.63 1.11 -12.07
CA LEU A 89 -6.82 1.89 -12.48
C LEU A 89 -6.49 3.33 -12.90
N ARG A 90 -5.39 3.91 -12.39
CA ARG A 90 -4.97 5.27 -12.76
C ARG A 90 -4.13 5.31 -14.02
N THR A 91 -3.52 4.19 -14.38
CA THR A 91 -2.65 4.08 -15.55
C THR A 91 -2.83 2.69 -16.15
N PRO A 92 -3.91 2.48 -16.92
CA PRO A 92 -4.27 1.16 -17.43
C PRO A 92 -3.17 0.55 -18.32
N SER A 93 -2.34 1.39 -18.96
CA SER A 93 -1.21 0.95 -19.77
C SER A 93 -0.07 0.27 -18.98
N ARG A 94 -0.07 0.35 -17.64
CA ARG A 94 0.88 -0.41 -16.80
C ARG A 94 0.26 -1.72 -16.35
N CYS A 95 0.77 -2.81 -16.91
CA CYS A 95 0.46 -4.17 -16.50
C CYS A 95 1.63 -4.81 -15.74
N ARG A 96 1.33 -5.80 -14.89
CA ARG A 96 2.30 -6.70 -14.24
C ARG A 96 1.68 -8.08 -14.15
N THR A 97 2.46 -9.13 -14.40
CA THR A 97 2.02 -10.52 -14.24
C THR A 97 2.30 -11.07 -12.84
N HIS A 98 3.33 -10.53 -12.17
CA HIS A 98 3.61 -10.85 -10.77
C HIS A 98 2.65 -10.12 -9.83
N THR A 99 2.36 -10.74 -8.68
CA THR A 99 1.58 -10.11 -7.62
C THR A 99 2.28 -8.82 -7.15
N PRO A 100 1.64 -7.64 -7.24
CA PRO A 100 2.20 -6.44 -6.66
C PRO A 100 2.28 -6.65 -5.15
N GLU A 101 3.49 -6.56 -4.61
CA GLU A 101 3.66 -6.50 -3.16
C GLU A 101 2.77 -5.37 -2.62
N VAL A 102 2.15 -5.59 -1.46
CA VAL A 102 1.23 -4.61 -0.86
C VAL A 102 2.05 -3.42 -0.34
N GLU A 103 2.48 -2.56 -1.26
CA GLU A 103 3.37 -1.44 -0.99
C GLU A 103 2.66 -0.41 -0.08
N GLY A 104 3.38 0.01 0.96
CA GLY A 104 2.86 0.97 1.95
C GLY A 104 1.94 0.37 3.02
N ARG A 105 1.74 -0.95 3.09
CA ARG A 105 1.07 -1.59 4.24
C ARG A 105 1.92 -1.47 5.50
N ALA A 106 3.22 -1.78 5.41
CA ALA A 106 4.15 -1.68 6.53
C ALA A 106 4.20 -0.26 7.11
N LEU A 107 4.41 0.75 6.25
CA LEU A 107 4.48 2.16 6.67
C LEU A 107 3.20 2.63 7.37
N ARG A 108 2.02 2.25 6.85
CA ARG A 108 0.74 2.58 7.50
C ARG A 108 0.54 1.86 8.82
N LEU A 109 0.91 0.58 8.90
CA LEU A 109 0.77 -0.20 10.13
C LEU A 109 1.68 0.36 11.24
N THR A 110 2.93 0.67 10.91
CA THR A 110 3.87 1.33 11.83
C THR A 110 3.37 2.69 12.26
N GLY A 111 2.89 3.53 11.33
CA GLY A 111 2.28 4.82 11.65
C GLY A 111 1.06 4.71 12.56
N LEU A 112 0.18 3.72 12.31
CA LEU A 112 -1.01 3.47 13.12
C LEU A 112 -0.65 3.01 14.54
N ILE A 113 0.33 2.12 14.68
CA ILE A 113 0.82 1.65 15.99
C ILE A 113 1.39 2.83 16.79
N LEU A 114 2.24 3.65 16.17
CA LEU A 114 2.83 4.83 16.83
C LEU A 114 1.77 5.85 17.23
N LEU A 115 0.79 6.11 16.37
CA LEU A 115 -0.37 6.97 16.70
C LEU A 115 -1.16 6.43 17.89
N GLY A 116 -1.43 5.12 17.90
CA GLY A 116 -2.14 4.45 18.99
C GLY A 116 -1.41 4.57 20.33
N ILE A 117 -0.08 4.36 20.32
CA ILE A 117 0.77 4.53 21.50
C ILE A 117 0.75 5.99 21.97
N GLY A 118 0.93 6.95 21.06
CA GLY A 118 0.90 8.38 21.40
C GLY A 118 -0.44 8.81 22.00
N ALA A 119 -1.55 8.35 21.43
CA ALA A 119 -2.89 8.63 21.95
C ALA A 119 -3.09 8.04 23.36
N ALA A 120 -2.67 6.79 23.58
CA ALA A 120 -2.76 6.14 24.90
C ALA A 120 -1.90 6.85 25.95
N SER A 121 -0.67 7.24 25.57
CA SER A 121 0.21 8.04 26.44
C SER A 121 -0.39 9.39 26.79
N GLY A 122 -1.07 10.05 25.84
CA GLY A 122 -1.73 11.34 26.09
C GLY A 122 -2.89 11.23 27.07
N VAL A 123 -3.71 10.18 26.93
CA VAL A 123 -4.77 9.87 27.90
C VAL A 123 -4.20 9.61 29.29
N LEU A 124 -3.12 8.83 29.39
CA LEU A 124 -2.47 8.56 30.67
C LEU A 124 -1.91 9.85 31.31
N GLY A 125 -1.32 10.74 30.52
CA GLY A 125 -0.82 12.04 30.99
C GLY A 125 -1.94 12.91 31.55
N ILE A 126 -3.08 12.97 30.85
CA ILE A 126 -4.27 13.68 31.32
C ILE A 126 -4.75 13.09 32.66
N VAL A 127 -4.83 11.76 32.78
CA VAL A 127 -5.25 11.10 34.02
C VAL A 127 -4.32 11.46 35.19
N LEU A 128 -3.00 11.46 34.96
CA LEU A 128 -2.01 11.83 35.97
C LEU A 128 -2.10 13.30 36.43
N LEU A 129 -2.71 14.20 35.65
CA LEU A 129 -2.95 15.57 36.11
C LEU A 129 -4.02 15.66 37.20
N PHE A 130 -4.88 14.65 37.31
CA PHE A 130 -6.01 14.61 38.24
C PHE A 130 -5.80 13.68 39.44
N VAL A 131 -4.64 13.01 39.52
CA VAL A 131 -4.25 12.09 40.62
C VAL A 131 -3.08 12.68 41.38
#